data_AF-A0A2D6XK88-F1
#
_entry.id   AF-A0A2D6XK88-F1
#
_cell.length_a   1.000
_cell.length_b   1.000
_cell.length_c   1.000
_cell.angle_alpha   90.00
_cell.angle_beta   90.00
_cell.angle_gamma   90.00
#
_symmetry.space_group_name_H-M   'P 1'
#
loop_
_entity.id
_entity.type
_entity.pdbx_description
1 polymer ?
#
loop_
_entity_poly.entity_id
_entity_poly.type
_entity_poly.pdbx_seq_one_letter_code
_entity_poly.pdbx_strand_id
1 'polypeptide(L)'
;MELVSSRCKGLFETGRLLITPGALEATKKAGQGLEPLIDRHKSGDWGDMCEADVESNNAAIDGGTRIMSSYEMSTGRVVWLITESDRSATTILMPDEY
;
A
#
# COMPACT_ATOMS: atom_id res chain seq x y z
N MET A 1 -14.79 2.43 29.74
CA MET A 1 -14.83 3.05 28.40
C MET A 1 -13.99 2.16 27.51
N GLU A 2 -14.64 1.26 26.77
CA GLU A 2 -13.98 0.20 26.02
C GLU A 2 -13.41 0.77 24.71
N LEU A 3 -12.09 0.71 24.56
CA LEU A 3 -11.44 0.81 23.25
C LEU A 3 -11.30 -0.60 22.70
N VAL A 4 -12.34 -1.09 22.00
CA VAL A 4 -12.19 -2.25 21.13
C VAL A 4 -11.46 -1.77 19.88
N SER A 5 -10.13 -1.72 19.93
CA SER A 5 -9.31 -1.62 18.72
C SER A 5 -8.87 -3.02 18.34
N SER A 6 -9.75 -3.76 17.64
CA SER A 6 -9.27 -4.83 16.79
C SER A 6 -8.55 -4.17 15.61
N ARG A 7 -7.28 -3.80 15.81
CA ARG A 7 -6.37 -3.60 14.68
C ARG A 7 -6.35 -4.95 13.97
N CYS A 8 -7.05 -5.07 12.84
CA CYS A 8 -6.96 -6.27 12.02
C CYS A 8 -5.48 -6.53 11.78
N LYS A 9 -5.00 -7.68 12.25
CA LYS A 9 -3.63 -8.14 12.05
C LYS A 9 -3.46 -8.29 10.53
N GLY A 10 -2.67 -7.43 9.90
CA GLY A 10 -2.43 -7.47 8.45
C GLY A 10 -1.78 -8.79 8.05
N LEU A 11 -1.87 -9.13 6.76
CA LEU A 11 -1.23 -10.32 6.17
C LEU A 11 0.30 -10.27 6.28
N PHE A 12 0.88 -9.07 6.37
CA PHE A 12 2.32 -8.84 6.52
C PHE A 12 2.59 -7.53 7.26
N GLU A 13 3.82 -7.33 7.71
CA GLU A 13 4.28 -6.08 8.30
C GLU A 13 4.65 -5.06 7.22
N THR A 14 4.27 -3.79 7.42
CA THR A 14 4.58 -2.69 6.48
C THR A 14 5.93 -2.02 6.77
N GLY A 15 6.63 -2.44 7.82
CA GLY A 15 7.88 -1.81 8.25
C GLY A 15 7.76 -0.29 8.41
N ARG A 16 8.84 0.41 8.03
CA ARG A 16 8.88 1.88 8.00
C ARG A 16 8.09 2.43 6.82
N LEU A 17 7.15 3.33 7.10
CA LEU A 17 6.41 4.05 6.06
C LEU A 17 7.23 5.22 5.52
N LEU A 18 7.30 5.30 4.19
CA LEU A 18 7.91 6.39 3.45
C LEU A 18 6.90 6.93 2.43
N ILE A 19 7.00 8.22 2.09
CA ILE A 19 6.18 8.83 1.06
C ILE A 19 7.00 9.83 0.26
N THR A 20 6.85 9.81 -1.05
CA THR A 20 7.47 10.79 -1.95
C THR A 20 6.71 12.12 -1.95
N PRO A 21 7.35 13.24 -2.32
CA PRO A 21 6.66 14.52 -2.46
C PRO A 21 5.47 14.46 -3.43
N GLY A 22 5.59 13.76 -4.56
CA GLY A 22 4.51 13.63 -5.55
C GLY A 22 3.28 12.94 -4.99
N ALA A 23 3.46 11.81 -4.29
CA ALA A 23 2.34 11.08 -3.69
C ALA A 23 1.71 11.85 -2.51
N LEU A 24 2.51 12.55 -1.72
CA LEU A 24 2.01 13.43 -0.66
C LEU A 24 1.13 14.55 -1.22
N GLU A 25 1.52 15.17 -2.34
CA GLU A 25 0.71 16.19 -2.99
C GLU A 25 -0.55 15.61 -3.64
N ALA A 26 -0.48 14.42 -4.23
CA ALA A 26 -1.64 13.74 -4.81
C ALA A 26 -2.71 13.43 -3.75
N THR A 27 -2.29 12.87 -2.61
CA THR A 27 -3.19 12.52 -1.49
C THR A 27 -3.85 13.77 -0.88
N LYS A 28 -3.10 14.86 -0.69
CA LYS A 28 -3.65 16.16 -0.26
C LYS A 28 -4.70 16.70 -1.22
N LYS A 29 -4.41 16.71 -2.53
CA LYS A 29 -5.35 17.21 -3.55
C LYS A 29 -6.62 16.39 -3.62
N ALA A 30 -6.52 15.08 -3.39
CA ALA A 30 -7.66 14.18 -3.35
C ALA A 30 -8.47 14.26 -2.05
N GLY A 31 -7.95 14.90 -1.00
CA GLY A 31 -8.56 14.90 0.33
C GLY A 31 -8.58 13.51 0.97
N GLN A 32 -7.71 12.60 0.53
CA GLN A 32 -7.66 11.20 0.98
C GLN A 32 -6.47 11.00 1.92
N GLY A 33 -6.72 10.41 3.08
CA GLY A 33 -5.67 10.00 4.03
C GLY A 33 -4.88 8.79 3.53
N LEU A 34 -3.69 8.58 4.11
CA LEU A 34 -2.84 7.42 3.80
C LEU A 34 -3.28 6.14 4.50
N GLU A 35 -3.85 6.26 5.70
CA GLU A 35 -4.23 5.11 6.54
C GLU A 35 -5.14 4.11 5.82
N PRO A 36 -6.19 4.53 5.07
CA PRO A 36 -7.01 3.59 4.31
C PRO A 36 -6.23 2.83 3.23
N LEU A 37 -5.24 3.46 2.59
CA LEU A 37 -4.44 2.80 1.55
C LEU A 37 -3.47 1.79 2.15
N ILE A 38 -2.89 2.12 3.31
CA ILE A 38 -2.02 1.23 4.08
C ILE A 38 -2.83 0.04 4.61
N ASP A 39 -4.04 0.27 5.11
CA ASP A 39 -4.93 -0.77 5.61
C ASP A 39 -5.34 -1.74 4.50
N ARG A 40 -5.70 -1.21 3.31
CA ARG A 40 -5.96 -2.02 2.12
C ARG A 40 -4.75 -2.85 1.71
N HIS A 41 -3.57 -2.23 1.66
CA HIS A 41 -2.34 -2.90 1.22
C HIS A 41 -1.99 -4.07 2.14
N LYS A 42 -1.98 -3.84 3.45
CA LYS A 42 -1.68 -4.90 4.43
C LYS A 42 -2.79 -5.94 4.57
N SER A 43 -4.01 -5.67 4.09
CA SER A 43 -5.12 -6.64 4.08
C SER A 43 -5.17 -7.49 2.82
N GLY A 44 -4.30 -7.25 1.84
CA GLY A 44 -4.32 -7.95 0.55
C GLY A 44 -5.32 -7.40 -0.45
N ASP A 45 -5.83 -6.19 -0.25
CA ASP A 45 -6.51 -5.45 -1.31
C ASP A 45 -5.42 -4.78 -2.16
N TRP A 46 -5.13 -5.37 -3.31
CA TRP A 46 -4.05 -4.91 -4.19
C TRP A 46 -4.44 -3.71 -5.07
N GLY A 47 -5.73 -3.34 -5.05
CA GLY A 47 -6.29 -2.29 -5.91
C GLY A 47 -6.34 -2.71 -7.39
N ASP A 48 -5.97 -1.80 -8.28
CA ASP A 48 -6.03 -2.02 -9.72
C ASP A 48 -4.75 -2.71 -10.22
N MET A 49 -4.79 -4.06 -10.22
CA MET A 49 -3.70 -4.92 -10.65
C MET A 49 -4.20 -6.08 -11.50
N CYS A 50 -3.37 -6.56 -12.42
CA CYS A 50 -3.70 -7.74 -13.20
C CYS A 50 -3.63 -9.03 -12.36
N GLU A 51 -4.28 -10.09 -12.83
CA GLU A 51 -4.35 -11.38 -12.11
C GLU A 51 -2.97 -11.94 -11.78
N ALA A 52 -2.02 -11.87 -12.72
CA ALA A 52 -0.66 -12.36 -12.52
C ALA A 52 0.08 -11.59 -11.40
N ASP A 53 -0.12 -10.28 -11.29
CA ASP A 53 0.50 -9.49 -10.22
C ASP A 53 -0.17 -9.73 -8.86
N VAL A 54 -1.49 -9.94 -8.85
CA VAL A 54 -2.25 -10.33 -7.66
C VAL A 54 -1.74 -11.68 -7.13
N GLU A 55 -1.55 -12.67 -8.00
CA GLU A 55 -0.96 -13.97 -7.64
C GLU A 55 0.46 -13.82 -7.11
N SER A 56 1.28 -12.99 -7.77
CA SER A 56 2.65 -12.70 -7.32
C SER A 56 2.66 -12.08 -5.92
N ASN A 57 1.78 -11.11 -5.63
CA ASN A 57 1.66 -10.52 -4.30
C ASN A 57 1.23 -11.54 -3.25
N ASN A 58 0.26 -12.40 -3.57
CA ASN A 58 -0.21 -13.43 -2.65
C ASN A 58 0.92 -14.42 -2.32
N ALA A 59 1.69 -14.85 -3.32
CA ALA A 59 2.85 -15.70 -3.10
C ALA A 59 3.97 -14.99 -2.33
N ALA A 60 4.14 -13.68 -2.54
CA ALA A 60 5.16 -12.87 -1.87
C ALA A 60 4.95 -12.79 -0.35
N ILE A 61 3.71 -12.88 0.14
CA ILE A 61 3.40 -12.87 1.59
C ILE A 61 4.25 -13.90 2.33
N ASP A 62 4.32 -15.13 1.81
CA ASP A 62 5.11 -16.22 2.39
C ASP A 62 6.52 -16.34 1.77
N GLY A 63 6.66 -15.99 0.49
CA GLY A 63 7.89 -16.17 -0.29
C GLY A 63 8.94 -15.08 -0.13
N GLY A 64 8.61 -13.96 0.52
CA GLY A 64 9.57 -12.90 0.84
C GLY A 64 10.06 -12.09 -0.36
N THR A 65 9.29 -12.00 -1.45
CA THR A 65 9.54 -11.01 -2.51
C THR A 65 8.81 -9.70 -2.19
N ARG A 66 9.08 -8.64 -2.96
CA ARG A 66 8.39 -7.35 -2.80
C ARG A 66 6.88 -7.50 -3.03
N ILE A 67 6.08 -6.72 -2.33
CA ILE A 67 4.62 -6.63 -2.51
C ILE A 67 4.28 -5.24 -3.04
N MET A 68 3.35 -5.13 -3.97
CA MET A 68 2.94 -3.86 -4.56
C MET A 68 1.42 -3.74 -4.63
N SER A 69 0.84 -2.60 -4.26
CA SER A 69 -0.56 -2.25 -4.58
C SER A 69 -0.61 -1.01 -5.47
N SER A 70 -1.68 -0.88 -6.25
CA SER A 70 -1.95 0.30 -7.09
C SER A 70 -3.34 0.86 -6.78
N TYR A 71 -3.41 2.14 -6.38
CA TYR A 71 -4.69 2.77 -6.04
C TYR A 71 -4.92 4.04 -6.82
N GLU A 72 -6.08 4.13 -7.45
CA GLU A 72 -6.59 5.36 -8.02
C GLU A 72 -7.20 6.26 -6.92
N MET A 73 -6.82 7.53 -6.95
CA MET A 73 -7.37 8.59 -6.12
C MET A 73 -8.64 9.17 -6.75
N SER A 74 -9.44 9.88 -5.96
CA SER A 74 -10.64 10.62 -6.42
C SER A 74 -10.34 11.66 -7.52
N THR A 75 -9.07 12.04 -7.69
CA THR A 75 -8.59 12.97 -8.72
C THR A 75 -8.16 12.26 -10.01
N GLY A 76 -8.27 10.93 -10.10
CA GLY A 76 -7.78 10.13 -11.23
C GLY A 76 -6.27 9.90 -11.24
N ARG A 77 -5.55 10.36 -10.21
CA ARG A 77 -4.11 10.08 -10.04
C ARG A 77 -3.93 8.71 -9.38
N VAL A 78 -2.93 7.96 -9.84
CA VAL A 78 -2.57 6.66 -9.26
C VAL A 78 -1.41 6.83 -8.29
N VAL A 79 -1.46 6.16 -7.15
CA VAL A 79 -0.30 5.94 -6.27
C VAL A 79 -0.03 4.47 -6.11
N TRP A 80 1.25 4.14 -5.93
CA TRP A 80 1.71 2.80 -5.61
C TRP A 80 2.14 2.71 -4.16
N LEU A 81 1.85 1.57 -3.53
CA LEU A 81 2.42 1.17 -2.25
C LEU A 81 3.30 -0.04 -2.49
N ILE A 82 4.61 0.10 -2.26
CA ILE A 82 5.59 -0.98 -2.45
C ILE A 82 6.21 -1.33 -1.11
N THR A 83 6.04 -2.57 -0.67
CA THR A 83 6.71 -3.13 0.52
C THR A 83 7.89 -3.98 0.09
N GLU A 84 9.06 -3.69 0.65
CA GLU A 84 10.31 -4.40 0.36
C GLU A 84 10.23 -5.89 0.73
N SER A 85 11.07 -6.71 0.09
CA SER A 85 11.13 -8.17 0.27
C SER A 85 11.31 -8.59 1.73
N ASP A 86 12.10 -7.83 2.48
CA ASP A 86 12.41 -8.07 3.90
C ASP A 86 11.40 -7.40 4.85
N ARG A 87 10.34 -6.78 4.31
CA ARG A 87 9.32 -6.02 5.06
C ARG A 87 9.89 -4.87 5.89
N SER A 88 11.10 -4.39 5.57
CA SER A 88 11.75 -3.30 6.32
C SER A 88 11.08 -1.94 6.10
N ALA A 89 10.47 -1.73 4.94
CA ALA A 89 9.80 -0.49 4.59
C ALA A 89 8.66 -0.69 3.57
N THR A 90 7.68 0.20 3.63
CA THR A 90 6.68 0.44 2.59
C THR A 90 6.83 1.87 2.09
N THR A 91 7.05 2.03 0.79
CA THR A 91 7.11 3.35 0.14
C THR A 91 5.82 3.62 -0.62
N ILE A 92 5.22 4.77 -0.36
CA ILE A 92 4.09 5.33 -1.11
C ILE A 92 4.67 6.32 -2.14
N LEU A 93 4.46 6.05 -3.42
CA LEU A 93 5.05 6.84 -4.51
C LEU A 93 4.14 6.92 -5.73
N MET A 94 4.39 7.88 -6.60
CA MET A 94 3.76 7.93 -7.91
C MET A 94 4.43 6.94 -8.88
N PRO A 95 3.73 6.41 -9.89
CA PRO A 95 4.31 5.52 -10.89
C PRO A 95 5.52 6.13 -11.65
N ASP A 96 5.53 7.45 -11.85
CA ASP A 96 6.59 8.20 -12.53
C ASP A 96 7.79 8.55 -11.64
N GLU A 97 7.71 8.24 -10.34
CA GLU A 97 8.81 8.40 -9.36
C GLU A 97 9.58 7.10 -9.12
N TYR A 98 9.19 6.01 -9.79
CA TYR A 98 9.83 4.69 -9.75
C TYR A 98 10.69 4.45 -11.00
#